data_AF-A0A5V0QAC5-F1
#
_entry.id   AF-A0A5V0QAC5-F1
#
_cell.length_a   1.000
_cell.length_b   1.000
_cell.length_c   1.000
_cell.angle_alpha   90.00
_cell.angle_beta   90.00
_cell.angle_gamma   90.00
#
_symmetry.space_group_name_H-M   'P 1'
#
loop_
_entity.id
_entity.type
_entity.pdbx_description
1 polymer ?
#
loop_
_entity_poly.entity_id
_entity_poly.type
_entity_poly.pdbx_seq_one_letter_code
_entity_poly.pdbx_strand_id
1 'polypeptide(L)'
;MNKPQRPVTGPGHSHAQNSSSLISSGEFADLIPVTPGQIGSHKTSVVSATALHAALGINSRLTDWIKRRIAEYGFTDGEDYQVVEILSDSNLSSAKSRQQITHDYLLTLDTAKEIAMVERNERGRAIRRYFIRCEEKLQHLSPRTVRELRHQLKGRVMVASYHAPMCAALALQRATAGKPTRNYHYAAEANMIARLVLDGMTARQWATVNALTGDARDHMSGDQLELMAYLEQSNTTLIDAGMDYHQRKAHLTRLMDKWRVRHDGGIYHD
;
A
#
# COMPACT_ATOMS: atom_id res chain seq x y z
N MET A 1 32.23 63.95 -27.08
CA MET A 1 31.60 62.62 -27.14
C MET A 1 32.72 61.57 -27.11
N ASN A 2 33.26 61.24 -25.94
CA ASN A 2 32.84 60.21 -24.96
C ASN A 2 33.04 58.74 -25.42
N LYS A 3 34.31 58.32 -25.34
CA LYS A 3 34.93 57.12 -24.73
C LYS A 3 34.38 55.67 -24.94
N PRO A 4 35.27 54.65 -24.79
CA PRO A 4 35.27 53.38 -25.51
C PRO A 4 35.12 52.13 -24.60
N GLN A 5 35.43 50.92 -25.15
CA GLN A 5 35.69 49.58 -24.53
C GLN A 5 34.59 48.52 -24.82
N ARG A 6 34.82 47.19 -24.97
CA ARG A 6 35.97 46.25 -24.85
C ARG A 6 35.53 44.87 -25.46
N PRO A 7 36.43 43.86 -25.61
CA PRO A 7 36.12 42.53 -26.17
C PRO A 7 35.63 41.51 -25.13
N VAL A 8 35.11 40.40 -25.65
CA VAL A 8 34.41 39.26 -25.02
C VAL A 8 35.26 38.45 -24.03
N THR A 9 34.67 38.07 -22.89
CA THR A 9 35.11 37.01 -21.96
C THR A 9 33.88 36.25 -21.44
N GLY A 10 33.82 34.92 -21.58
CA GLY A 10 32.85 34.06 -20.84
C GLY A 10 33.42 33.60 -19.49
N PRO A 11 32.95 32.50 -18.87
CA PRO A 11 31.58 32.07 -18.54
C PRO A 11 31.23 32.42 -17.06
N GLY A 12 29.96 32.66 -16.73
CA GLY A 12 29.55 33.08 -15.39
C GLY A 12 28.48 32.18 -14.78
N HIS A 13 28.87 31.39 -13.79
CA HIS A 13 27.98 30.74 -12.84
C HIS A 13 27.06 31.77 -12.18
N SER A 14 25.74 31.66 -12.39
CA SER A 14 24.78 32.40 -11.58
C SER A 14 24.54 31.63 -10.28
N HIS A 15 25.24 32.07 -9.23
CA HIS A 15 24.90 31.84 -7.84
C HIS A 15 23.43 32.14 -7.56
N ALA A 16 22.72 31.20 -6.96
CA ALA A 16 21.57 31.49 -6.10
C ALA A 16 22.03 31.35 -4.64
N GLN A 17 22.26 32.48 -3.99
CA GLN A 17 22.29 32.64 -2.52
C GLN A 17 21.05 33.48 -2.18
N ASN A 18 20.29 33.31 -1.10
CA ASN A 18 20.25 32.44 0.07
C ASN A 18 18.76 32.46 0.48
N SER A 19 18.17 31.39 0.99
CA SER A 19 18.08 31.25 2.44
C SER A 19 18.05 29.77 2.83
N SER A 20 19.21 29.30 3.27
CA SER A 20 19.35 28.10 4.09
C SER A 20 18.60 28.28 5.41
N SER A 21 17.43 27.65 5.55
CA SER A 21 17.27 26.80 6.73
C SER A 21 17.93 25.47 6.37
N LEU A 22 18.93 25.08 7.16
CA LEU A 22 19.52 23.75 7.06
C LEU A 22 18.39 22.73 7.15
N ILE A 23 18.21 21.94 6.09
CA ILE A 23 17.50 20.66 6.18
C ILE A 23 18.46 19.72 6.91
N SER A 24 18.55 19.91 8.23
CA SER A 24 19.14 18.96 9.15
C SER A 24 18.07 17.93 9.48
N SER A 25 18.49 16.66 9.49
CA SER A 25 17.70 15.43 9.67
C SER A 25 16.61 15.15 8.61
N GLY A 26 16.72 13.94 8.05
CA GLY A 26 15.82 13.40 7.05
C GLY A 26 14.76 12.52 7.69
N GLU A 27 13.80 13.12 8.38
CA GLU A 27 12.55 12.47 8.70
C GLU A 27 11.42 13.16 7.93
N PHE A 28 10.53 12.37 7.32
CA PHE A 28 9.26 12.88 6.81
C PHE A 28 8.46 13.59 7.92
N ALA A 29 8.70 13.21 9.19
CA ALA A 29 8.18 13.87 10.38
C ALA A 29 8.73 15.29 10.61
N ASP A 30 9.92 15.61 10.10
CA ASP A 30 10.48 16.97 10.16
C ASP A 30 9.79 17.91 9.15
N LEU A 31 9.20 17.33 8.10
CA LEU A 31 8.48 18.08 7.05
C LEU A 31 6.98 18.22 7.34
N ILE A 32 6.40 17.28 8.08
CA ILE A 32 4.97 17.22 8.39
C ILE A 32 4.80 16.87 9.86
N PRO A 33 4.07 17.69 10.64
CA PRO A 33 3.86 17.42 12.06
C PRO A 33 3.14 16.08 12.24
N VAL A 34 3.86 15.13 12.83
CA VAL A 34 3.31 13.85 13.27
C VAL A 34 2.94 13.99 14.73
N THR A 35 1.66 13.79 15.04
CA THR A 35 1.17 13.82 16.42
C THR A 35 0.75 12.41 16.87
N PRO A 36 0.96 12.05 18.14
CA PRO A 36 0.33 10.85 18.68
C PRO A 36 -1.19 11.06 18.70
N GLY A 37 -1.93 10.11 18.17
CA GLY A 37 -3.38 10.16 18.09
C GLY A 37 -4.01 8.78 18.15
N GLN A 38 -5.29 8.73 17.83
CA GLN A 38 -6.06 7.49 17.76
C GLN A 38 -6.96 7.56 16.54
N ILE A 39 -6.92 6.51 15.72
CA ILE A 39 -7.85 6.30 14.60
C ILE A 39 -8.61 5.02 14.92
N GLY A 40 -9.94 5.11 15.00
CA GLY A 40 -10.78 4.01 15.47
C GLY A 40 -10.37 3.52 16.86
N SER A 41 -10.03 2.23 16.96
CA SER A 41 -9.55 1.59 18.19
C SER A 41 -8.03 1.61 18.38
N HIS A 42 -7.26 2.12 17.41
CA HIS A 42 -5.80 1.97 17.38
C HIS A 42 -5.10 3.30 17.70
N LYS A 43 -4.26 3.30 18.74
CA LYS A 43 -3.34 4.41 19.01
C LYS A 43 -2.25 4.38 17.94
N THR A 44 -2.15 5.45 17.16
CA THR A 44 -1.23 5.54 16.04
C THR A 44 -0.67 6.94 15.90
N SER A 45 0.39 7.07 15.11
CA SER A 45 0.89 8.37 14.67
C SER A 45 -0.04 8.92 13.60
N VAL A 46 -0.57 10.12 13.82
CA VAL A 46 -1.52 10.77 12.92
C VAL A 46 -0.92 12.01 12.26
N VAL A 47 -1.42 12.30 11.08
CA VAL A 47 -1.01 13.43 10.24
C VAL A 47 -2.25 14.18 9.77
N SER A 48 -2.28 15.49 9.96
CA SER A 48 -3.33 16.34 9.38
C SER A 48 -3.21 16.41 7.86
N ALA A 49 -4.32 16.14 7.16
CA ALA A 49 -4.38 16.30 5.71
C ALA A 49 -4.14 17.75 5.27
N THR A 50 -4.56 18.74 6.08
CA THR A 50 -4.24 20.15 5.84
C THR A 50 -2.73 20.40 5.85
N ALA A 51 -2.02 19.88 6.85
CA ALA A 51 -0.57 19.99 6.94
C ALA A 51 0.14 19.27 5.78
N LEU A 52 -0.31 18.05 5.46
CA LEU A 52 0.21 17.26 4.34
C LEU A 52 0.01 17.99 2.99
N HIS A 53 -1.18 18.55 2.77
CA HIS A 53 -1.52 19.31 1.57
C HIS A 53 -0.60 20.53 1.36
N ALA A 54 -0.38 21.29 2.43
CA ALA A 54 0.53 22.44 2.43
C ALA A 54 1.98 22.01 2.17
N ALA A 55 2.44 20.97 2.87
CA ALA A 55 3.77 20.39 2.71
C ALA A 55 4.01 19.89 1.28
N LEU A 56 3.01 19.29 0.63
CA LEU A 56 3.09 18.80 -0.74
C LEU A 56 2.91 19.89 -1.81
N GLY A 57 2.45 21.08 -1.44
CA GLY A 57 2.38 22.24 -2.34
C GLY A 57 1.30 22.11 -3.39
N ILE A 58 0.15 21.59 -2.96
CA ILE A 58 -0.95 21.25 -3.83
C ILE A 58 -1.84 22.48 -4.00
N ASN A 59 -2.20 22.77 -5.25
CA ASN A 59 -2.93 23.99 -5.61
C ASN A 59 -4.46 23.81 -5.59
N SER A 60 -4.94 22.57 -5.65
CA SER A 60 -6.38 22.28 -5.59
C SER A 60 -6.93 22.56 -4.18
N ARG A 61 -8.25 22.69 -4.07
CA ARG A 61 -8.89 22.81 -2.76
C ARG A 61 -8.69 21.52 -1.95
N LEU A 62 -8.29 21.66 -0.69
CA LEU A 62 -8.01 20.56 0.24
C LEU A 62 -9.09 19.46 0.20
N THR A 63 -10.35 19.84 0.37
CA THR A 63 -11.48 18.90 0.44
C THR A 63 -11.64 18.08 -0.84
N ASP A 64 -11.47 18.69 -2.01
CA ASP A 64 -11.61 17.98 -3.28
C ASP A 64 -10.41 17.06 -3.52
N TRP A 65 -9.23 17.52 -3.15
CA TRP A 65 -8.01 16.73 -3.22
C TRP A 65 -8.09 15.48 -2.34
N ILE A 66 -8.39 15.64 -1.05
CA ILE A 66 -8.35 14.51 -0.11
C ILE A 66 -9.46 13.50 -0.40
N LYS A 67 -10.68 13.95 -0.71
CA LYS A 67 -11.78 13.06 -1.11
C LYS A 67 -11.44 12.25 -2.36
N ARG A 68 -10.78 12.90 -3.33
CA ARG A 68 -10.32 12.21 -4.55
C ARG A 68 -9.26 11.15 -4.23
N ARG A 69 -8.29 11.45 -3.36
CA ARG A 69 -7.27 10.49 -2.94
C ARG A 69 -7.86 9.31 -2.17
N ILE A 70 -8.76 9.58 -1.23
CA ILE A 70 -9.49 8.54 -0.49
C ILE A 70 -10.23 7.60 -1.45
N ALA A 71 -10.97 8.16 -2.42
CA ALA A 71 -11.71 7.35 -3.39
C ALA A 71 -10.81 6.57 -4.37
N GLU A 72 -9.71 7.18 -4.83
CA GLU A 72 -8.78 6.59 -5.81
C GLU A 72 -8.03 5.39 -5.24
N TYR A 73 -7.63 5.45 -3.98
CA TYR A 73 -6.84 4.41 -3.31
C TYR A 73 -7.65 3.53 -2.36
N GLY A 74 -8.94 3.81 -2.19
CA GLY A 74 -9.86 2.97 -1.41
C GLY A 74 -9.66 3.05 0.10
N PHE A 75 -9.15 4.18 0.62
CA PHE A 75 -8.92 4.34 2.06
C PHE A 75 -10.24 4.30 2.86
N THR A 76 -10.22 3.66 4.02
CA THR A 76 -11.40 3.41 4.86
C THR A 76 -11.45 4.31 6.10
N ASP A 77 -12.65 4.85 6.37
CA ASP A 77 -12.90 5.66 7.57
C ASP A 77 -12.83 4.81 8.84
N GLY A 78 -12.13 5.30 9.85
CA GLY A 78 -11.86 4.59 11.10
C GLY A 78 -10.68 3.63 11.08
N GLU A 79 -10.05 3.41 9.92
CA GLU A 79 -8.82 2.59 9.79
C GLU A 79 -7.67 3.44 9.22
N ASP A 80 -7.85 4.03 8.02
CA ASP A 80 -6.84 4.83 7.34
C ASP A 80 -6.91 6.32 7.69
N TYR A 81 -8.11 6.80 7.96
CA TYR A 81 -8.34 8.19 8.32
C TYR A 81 -9.55 8.37 9.23
N GLN A 82 -9.67 9.56 9.81
CA GLN A 82 -10.86 10.02 10.52
C GLN A 82 -11.11 11.50 10.19
N VAL A 83 -12.38 11.86 10.01
CA VAL A 83 -12.79 13.26 9.82
C VAL A 83 -12.93 13.94 11.18
N VAL A 84 -12.30 15.11 11.34
CA VAL A 84 -12.40 15.92 12.57
C VAL A 84 -12.90 17.32 12.26
N GLU A 85 -13.70 17.85 13.17
CA GLU A 85 -14.15 19.24 13.12
C GLU A 85 -13.07 20.14 13.74
N ILE A 86 -12.66 21.17 12.99
CA ILE A 86 -11.73 22.21 13.45
C ILE A 86 -12.41 23.56 13.33
N LEU A 87 -12.20 24.42 14.32
CA LEU A 87 -12.59 25.82 14.24
C LEU A 87 -11.61 26.57 13.33
N SER A 88 -12.14 27.27 12.33
CA SER A 88 -11.35 28.15 11.48
C SER A 88 -10.75 29.28 12.32
N ASP A 89 -9.54 29.70 11.99
CA ASP A 89 -8.95 30.89 12.59
C ASP A 89 -9.85 32.10 12.35
N SER A 90 -10.06 32.91 13.39
CA SER A 90 -10.76 34.18 13.24
C SER A 90 -9.79 35.17 12.57
N ASN A 91 -10.22 35.77 11.45
CA ASN A 91 -9.48 36.87 10.86
C ASN A 91 -9.57 38.10 11.77
N LEU A 92 -8.51 38.32 12.55
CA LEU A 92 -8.37 39.45 13.47
C LEU A 92 -8.45 40.81 12.78
N SER A 93 -8.27 40.89 11.45
CA SER A 93 -8.39 42.12 10.67
C SER A 93 -9.84 42.51 10.34
N SER A 94 -10.82 41.68 10.68
CA SER A 94 -12.23 41.93 10.39
C SER A 94 -13.08 41.71 11.64
N ALA A 95 -13.70 42.78 12.13
CA ALA A 95 -14.64 42.72 13.27
C ALA A 95 -15.88 41.84 12.99
N LYS A 96 -16.12 41.44 11.73
CA LYS A 96 -17.19 40.51 11.34
C LYS A 96 -16.71 39.07 11.16
N SER A 97 -15.43 38.78 11.36
CA SER A 97 -14.91 37.43 11.25
C SER A 97 -15.37 36.60 12.44
N ARG A 98 -16.16 35.56 12.17
CA ARG A 98 -16.55 34.54 13.14
C ARG A 98 -15.80 33.25 12.83
N GLN A 99 -15.42 32.51 13.86
CA GLN A 99 -14.91 31.15 13.70
C GLN A 99 -16.01 30.30 13.05
N GLN A 100 -15.66 29.57 12.00
CA GLN A 100 -16.53 28.62 11.33
C GLN A 100 -16.05 27.21 11.62
N ILE A 101 -16.99 26.28 11.76
CA ILE A 101 -16.64 24.87 11.81
C ILE A 101 -16.19 24.45 10.41
N THR A 102 -15.00 23.88 10.33
CA THR A 102 -14.37 23.33 9.14
C THR A 102 -13.98 21.89 9.40
N HIS A 103 -13.71 21.13 8.34
CA HIS A 103 -13.38 19.72 8.47
C HIS A 103 -11.94 19.49 8.02
N ASP A 104 -11.18 18.76 8.83
CA ASP A 104 -9.90 18.20 8.46
C ASP A 104 -9.96 16.68 8.49
N TYR A 105 -8.97 16.05 7.87
CA TYR A 105 -8.85 14.61 7.80
C TYR A 105 -7.56 14.23 8.53
N LEU A 106 -7.69 13.54 9.67
CA LEU A 106 -6.56 12.93 10.34
C LEU A 106 -6.27 11.61 9.66
N LEU A 107 -5.09 11.50 9.06
CA LEU A 107 -4.61 10.32 8.36
C LEU A 107 -3.71 9.53 9.28
N THR A 108 -3.68 8.20 9.14
CA THR A 108 -2.55 7.44 9.70
C THR A 108 -1.25 7.90 9.04
N LEU A 109 -0.13 7.71 9.74
CA LEU A 109 1.18 8.01 9.17
C LEU A 109 1.44 7.24 7.87
N ASP A 110 0.97 6.00 7.74
CA ASP A 110 1.20 5.19 6.54
C ASP A 110 0.33 5.66 5.37
N THR A 111 -0.95 5.94 5.61
CA THR A 111 -1.84 6.57 4.62
C THR A 111 -1.27 7.91 4.12
N ALA A 112 -0.70 8.73 5.01
CA ALA A 112 -0.07 9.99 4.65
C ALA A 112 1.18 9.79 3.76
N LYS A 113 2.01 8.77 4.05
CA LYS A 113 3.17 8.42 3.20
C LYS A 113 2.72 7.95 1.83
N GLU A 114 1.69 7.12 1.75
CA GLU A 114 1.14 6.63 0.47
C GLU A 114 0.66 7.79 -0.39
N ILE A 115 -0.16 8.69 0.16
CA ILE A 115 -0.63 9.89 -0.52
C ILE A 115 0.56 10.75 -1.00
N ALA A 116 1.56 10.94 -0.16
CA ALA A 116 2.75 11.72 -0.51
C ALA A 116 3.56 11.09 -1.67
N MET A 117 3.66 9.77 -1.71
CA MET A 117 4.41 9.03 -2.73
C MET A 117 3.73 9.08 -4.10
N VAL A 118 2.40 9.17 -4.16
CA VAL A 118 1.65 9.19 -5.43
C VAL A 118 1.56 10.58 -6.05
N GLU A 119 1.94 11.63 -5.32
CA GLU A 119 1.90 12.99 -5.87
C GLU A 119 2.92 13.20 -6.99
N ARG A 120 2.41 13.68 -8.13
CA ARG A 120 3.18 13.91 -9.36
C ARG A 120 3.77 15.31 -9.40
N ASN A 121 4.51 15.68 -8.36
CA ASN A 121 5.20 16.97 -8.27
C ASN A 121 6.63 16.80 -7.73
N GLU A 122 7.42 17.89 -7.70
CA GLU A 122 8.81 17.84 -7.24
C GLU A 122 8.94 17.41 -5.77
N ARG A 123 7.94 17.73 -4.92
CA ARG A 123 7.94 17.33 -3.51
C ARG A 123 7.69 15.83 -3.36
N GLY A 124 6.68 15.29 -4.03
CA GLY A 124 6.43 13.85 -4.12
C GLY A 124 7.60 13.09 -4.74
N ARG A 125 8.28 13.67 -5.74
CA ARG A 125 9.54 13.12 -6.27
C ARG A 125 10.63 13.06 -5.20
N ALA A 126 10.85 14.14 -4.45
CA ALA A 126 11.84 14.18 -3.37
C ALA A 126 11.55 13.14 -2.27
N ILE A 127 10.29 12.98 -1.91
CA ILE A 127 9.83 11.99 -0.92
C ILE A 127 10.09 10.55 -1.40
N ARG A 128 9.76 10.23 -2.65
CA ARG A 128 10.11 8.92 -3.24
C ARG A 128 11.62 8.65 -3.24
N ARG A 129 12.44 9.64 -3.60
CA ARG A 129 13.92 9.55 -3.55
C ARG A 129 14.44 9.35 -2.12
N TYR A 130 13.78 9.90 -1.13
CA TYR A 130 14.09 9.65 0.27
C TYR A 130 13.84 8.19 0.64
N PHE A 131 12.64 7.66 0.37
CA PHE A 131 12.30 6.27 0.70
C PHE A 131 13.16 5.24 -0.03
N ILE A 132 13.49 5.48 -1.31
CA ILE A 132 14.43 4.63 -2.07
C ILE A 132 15.80 4.57 -1.35
N ARG A 133 16.34 5.72 -0.93
CA ARG A 133 17.61 5.75 -0.19
C ARG A 133 17.53 5.06 1.17
N CYS A 134 16.37 5.12 1.84
CA CYS A 134 16.16 4.37 3.07
C CYS A 134 16.16 2.85 2.81
N GLU A 135 15.51 2.39 1.74
CA GLU A 135 15.52 0.97 1.33
C GLU A 135 16.94 0.51 0.97
N GLU A 136 17.69 1.30 0.19
CA GLU A 136 19.10 1.04 -0.13
C GLU A 136 19.96 0.92 1.13
N LYS A 137 19.81 1.84 2.09
CA LYS A 137 20.52 1.77 3.37
C LYS A 137 20.11 0.55 4.19
N LEU A 138 18.82 0.23 4.26
CA LEU A 138 18.31 -0.94 4.96
C LEU A 138 18.85 -2.23 4.34
N GLN A 139 19.00 -2.28 3.02
CA GLN A 139 19.61 -3.40 2.30
C GLN A 139 21.06 -3.65 2.73
N HIS A 140 21.83 -2.61 3.03
CA HIS A 140 23.19 -2.74 3.55
C HIS A 140 23.22 -3.13 5.04
N LEU A 141 22.31 -2.60 5.85
CA LEU A 141 22.27 -2.84 7.29
C LEU A 141 21.67 -4.21 7.65
N SER A 142 20.60 -4.61 6.96
CA SER A 142 19.93 -5.89 7.15
C SER A 142 19.50 -6.52 5.81
N PRO A 143 20.45 -7.12 5.07
CA PRO A 143 20.13 -7.80 3.81
C PRO A 143 19.09 -8.92 3.99
N ARG A 144 19.08 -9.59 5.15
CA ARG A 144 18.14 -10.67 5.45
C ARG A 144 16.70 -10.15 5.55
N THR A 145 16.47 -9.10 6.33
CA THR A 145 15.15 -8.48 6.47
C THR A 145 14.63 -7.96 5.12
N VAL A 146 15.48 -7.32 4.32
CA VAL A 146 15.04 -6.83 3.00
C VAL A 146 14.68 -7.97 2.05
N ARG A 147 15.43 -9.07 2.05
CA ARG A 147 15.07 -10.25 1.26
C ARG A 147 13.73 -10.83 1.67
N GLU A 148 13.46 -10.93 2.97
CA GLU A 148 12.17 -11.41 3.49
C GLU A 148 11.01 -10.49 3.09
N LEU A 149 11.15 -9.18 3.28
CA LEU A 149 10.14 -8.19 2.87
C LEU A 149 9.87 -8.24 1.35
N ARG A 150 10.93 -8.38 0.54
CA ARG A 150 10.78 -8.53 -0.92
C ARG A 150 10.11 -9.84 -1.30
N HIS A 151 10.40 -10.93 -0.59
CA HIS A 151 9.75 -12.21 -0.82
C HIS A 151 8.26 -12.15 -0.50
N GLN A 152 7.89 -11.55 0.64
CA GLN A 152 6.49 -11.26 0.99
C GLN A 152 5.81 -10.40 -0.09
N LEU A 153 6.44 -9.28 -0.50
CA LEU A 153 5.89 -8.41 -1.54
C LEU A 153 5.68 -9.17 -2.86
N LYS A 154 6.67 -9.97 -3.30
CA LYS A 154 6.55 -10.82 -4.47
C LYS A 154 5.35 -11.77 -4.32
N GLY A 155 5.22 -12.46 -3.20
CA GLY A 155 4.09 -13.33 -2.90
C GLY A 155 2.74 -12.60 -3.04
N ARG A 156 2.61 -11.42 -2.45
CA ARG A 156 1.38 -10.60 -2.53
C ARG A 156 1.00 -10.27 -3.98
N VAL A 157 1.97 -9.82 -4.78
CA VAL A 157 1.75 -9.49 -6.20
C VAL A 157 1.31 -10.73 -6.99
N MET A 158 1.91 -11.88 -6.73
CA MET A 158 1.58 -13.12 -7.43
C MET A 158 0.16 -13.61 -7.08
N VAL A 159 -0.24 -13.58 -5.80
CA VAL A 159 -1.61 -13.91 -5.37
C VAL A 159 -2.63 -12.99 -6.04
N ALA A 160 -2.38 -11.68 -6.02
CA ALA A 160 -3.27 -10.72 -6.69
C ALA A 160 -3.38 -11.00 -8.21
N SER A 161 -2.31 -11.49 -8.83
CA SER A 161 -2.26 -11.80 -10.26
C SER A 161 -3.03 -13.08 -10.64
N TYR A 162 -3.14 -14.08 -9.76
CA TYR A 162 -3.76 -15.36 -10.08
C TYR A 162 -5.17 -15.56 -9.54
N HIS A 163 -5.57 -14.80 -8.53
CA HIS A 163 -6.92 -14.85 -7.99
C HIS A 163 -8.00 -14.49 -9.04
N ALA A 164 -7.79 -13.39 -9.78
CA ALA A 164 -8.77 -12.92 -10.77
C ALA A 164 -8.95 -13.89 -11.96
N PRO A 165 -7.86 -14.39 -12.60
CA PRO A 165 -7.96 -15.42 -13.62
C PRO A 165 -8.67 -16.70 -13.15
N MET A 166 -8.39 -17.17 -11.93
CA MET A 166 -9.07 -18.34 -11.36
C MET A 166 -10.58 -18.11 -11.24
N CYS A 167 -10.99 -16.94 -10.73
CA CYS A 167 -12.39 -16.57 -10.64
C CYS A 167 -13.05 -16.45 -12.02
N ALA A 168 -12.34 -15.90 -13.02
CA ALA A 168 -12.83 -15.82 -14.39
C ALA A 168 -13.04 -17.21 -15.01
N ALA A 169 -12.08 -18.12 -14.84
CA ALA A 169 -12.18 -19.51 -15.30
C ALA A 169 -13.38 -20.22 -14.66
N LEU A 170 -13.59 -20.07 -13.36
CA LEU A 170 -14.75 -20.64 -12.67
C LEU A 170 -16.06 -20.09 -13.22
N ALA A 171 -16.13 -18.77 -13.44
CA ALA A 171 -17.32 -18.13 -13.98
C ALA A 171 -17.64 -18.65 -15.39
N LEU A 172 -16.61 -18.80 -16.23
CA LEU A 172 -16.73 -19.34 -17.58
C LEU A 172 -17.19 -20.80 -17.57
N GLN A 173 -16.56 -21.67 -16.77
CA GLN A 173 -16.93 -23.09 -16.65
C GLN A 173 -18.41 -23.25 -16.23
N ARG A 174 -18.90 -22.37 -15.35
CA ARG A 174 -20.30 -22.40 -14.92
C ARG A 174 -21.24 -21.89 -16.00
N ALA A 175 -20.86 -20.82 -16.69
CA ALA A 175 -21.63 -20.26 -17.80
C ALA A 175 -21.77 -21.27 -18.96
N THR A 176 -20.69 -22.00 -19.31
CA THR A 176 -20.74 -23.06 -20.33
C THR A 176 -21.63 -24.23 -19.91
N ALA A 177 -21.73 -24.50 -18.61
CA ALA A 177 -22.69 -25.46 -18.05
C ALA A 177 -24.12 -24.89 -17.90
N GLY A 178 -24.40 -23.68 -18.39
CA GLY A 178 -25.72 -23.03 -18.31
C GLY A 178 -26.12 -22.59 -16.88
N LYS A 179 -25.15 -22.47 -15.96
CA LYS A 179 -25.41 -22.15 -14.55
C LYS A 179 -24.92 -20.72 -14.22
N PRO A 180 -25.71 -19.92 -13.49
CA PRO A 180 -25.24 -18.61 -13.04
C PRO A 180 -24.14 -18.76 -11.97
N THR A 181 -23.23 -17.79 -11.94
CA THR A 181 -22.19 -17.70 -10.91
C THR A 181 -22.62 -16.70 -9.83
N ARG A 182 -22.32 -17.02 -8.57
CA ARG A 182 -22.76 -16.32 -7.35
C ARG A 182 -21.56 -16.20 -6.42
N ASN A 183 -21.56 -15.19 -5.54
CA ASN A 183 -20.42 -14.87 -4.67
C ASN A 183 -19.92 -16.05 -3.82
N TYR A 184 -20.82 -16.91 -3.33
CA TYR A 184 -20.40 -18.07 -2.54
C TYR A 184 -19.60 -19.11 -3.33
N HIS A 185 -19.67 -19.12 -4.67
CA HIS A 185 -18.83 -19.99 -5.50
C HIS A 185 -17.37 -19.55 -5.44
N TYR A 186 -17.11 -18.24 -5.58
CA TYR A 186 -15.75 -17.70 -5.42
C TYR A 186 -15.25 -17.90 -3.99
N ALA A 187 -16.11 -17.66 -2.99
CA ALA A 187 -15.76 -17.88 -1.60
C ALA A 187 -15.44 -19.36 -1.29
N ALA A 188 -16.14 -20.31 -1.92
CA ALA A 188 -15.84 -21.73 -1.76
C ALA A 188 -14.46 -22.11 -2.32
N GLU A 189 -14.12 -21.63 -3.52
CA GLU A 189 -12.78 -21.84 -4.10
C GLU A 189 -11.67 -21.19 -3.26
N ALA A 190 -11.86 -19.92 -2.87
CA ALA A 190 -10.89 -19.20 -2.05
C ALA A 190 -10.68 -19.89 -0.69
N ASN A 191 -11.76 -20.36 -0.05
CA ASN A 191 -11.67 -21.08 1.22
C ASN A 191 -11.00 -22.45 1.06
N MET A 192 -11.19 -23.16 -0.06
CA MET A 192 -10.49 -24.41 -0.32
C MET A 192 -8.98 -24.19 -0.32
N ILE A 193 -8.50 -23.19 -1.05
CA ILE A 193 -7.07 -22.86 -1.13
C ILE A 193 -6.56 -22.34 0.23
N ALA A 194 -7.29 -21.44 0.88
CA ALA A 194 -6.91 -20.93 2.20
C ALA A 194 -6.74 -22.05 3.22
N ARG A 195 -7.61 -23.06 3.22
CA ARG A 195 -7.48 -24.23 4.11
C ARG A 195 -6.26 -25.09 3.80
N LEU A 196 -5.80 -25.15 2.56
CA LEU A 196 -4.57 -25.86 2.23
C LEU A 196 -3.33 -25.08 2.71
N VAL A 197 -3.36 -23.76 2.55
CA VAL A 197 -2.24 -22.87 2.91
C VAL A 197 -2.13 -22.67 4.43
N LEU A 198 -3.26 -22.56 5.12
CA LEU A 198 -3.37 -22.16 6.54
C LEU A 198 -3.77 -23.33 7.45
N ASP A 199 -3.20 -24.51 7.18
CA ASP A 199 -3.32 -25.71 8.02
C ASP A 199 -4.77 -26.07 8.42
N GLY A 200 -5.67 -26.04 7.44
CA GLY A 200 -7.07 -26.41 7.59
C GLY A 200 -7.99 -25.24 7.96
N MET A 201 -7.45 -24.05 8.22
CA MET A 201 -8.25 -22.86 8.58
C MET A 201 -8.71 -22.08 7.35
N THR A 202 -9.89 -21.48 7.42
CA THR A 202 -10.25 -20.41 6.48
C THR A 202 -9.46 -19.13 6.81
N ALA A 203 -9.29 -18.24 5.84
CA ALA A 203 -8.62 -16.95 6.05
C ALA A 203 -9.22 -16.16 7.23
N ARG A 204 -10.55 -16.17 7.38
CA ARG A 204 -11.25 -15.50 8.48
C ARG A 204 -10.96 -16.15 9.84
N GLN A 205 -10.95 -17.49 9.91
CA GLN A 205 -10.61 -18.20 11.14
C GLN A 205 -9.17 -17.95 11.54
N TRP A 206 -8.25 -18.00 10.57
CA TRP A 206 -6.84 -17.73 10.80
C TRP A 206 -6.60 -16.30 11.30
N ALA A 207 -7.26 -15.30 10.70
CA ALA A 207 -7.20 -13.92 11.18
C ALA A 207 -7.74 -13.78 12.61
N THR A 208 -8.84 -14.47 12.93
CA THR A 208 -9.42 -14.46 14.29
C THR A 208 -8.46 -15.08 15.32
N VAL A 209 -7.85 -16.23 15.00
CA VAL A 209 -6.92 -16.94 15.88
C VAL A 209 -5.66 -16.12 16.17
N ASN A 210 -5.19 -15.36 15.17
CA ASN A 210 -4.01 -14.52 15.30
C ASN A 210 -4.33 -13.08 15.77
N ALA A 211 -5.58 -12.80 16.15
CA ALA A 211 -6.05 -11.47 16.57
C ALA A 211 -5.72 -10.35 15.57
N LEU A 212 -5.85 -10.65 14.27
CA LEU A 212 -5.52 -9.75 13.17
C LEU A 212 -6.76 -8.96 12.72
N THR A 213 -6.54 -7.70 12.36
CA THR A 213 -7.53 -6.81 11.72
C THR A 213 -7.20 -6.65 10.24
N GLY A 214 -8.20 -6.63 9.36
CA GLY A 214 -8.01 -6.49 7.91
C GLY A 214 -7.94 -7.81 7.14
N ASP A 215 -7.35 -7.80 5.95
CA ASP A 215 -7.20 -8.98 5.10
C ASP A 215 -6.14 -9.94 5.69
N ALA A 216 -6.46 -11.23 5.75
CA ALA A 216 -5.54 -12.26 6.20
C ALA A 216 -4.26 -12.30 5.35
N ARG A 217 -4.36 -12.01 4.05
CA ARG A 217 -3.22 -12.03 3.11
C ARG A 217 -2.16 -10.98 3.45
N ASP A 218 -2.53 -9.89 4.11
CA ASP A 218 -1.59 -8.84 4.52
C ASP A 218 -0.65 -9.29 5.65
N HIS A 219 -0.99 -10.40 6.30
CA HIS A 219 -0.27 -10.94 7.46
C HIS A 219 0.38 -12.30 7.18
N MET A 220 0.19 -12.85 5.97
CA MET A 220 0.78 -14.13 5.57
C MET A 220 2.29 -14.00 5.33
N SER A 221 3.03 -15.07 5.61
CA SER A 221 4.45 -15.15 5.26
C SER A 221 4.66 -15.20 3.74
N GLY A 222 5.90 -14.96 3.28
CA GLY A 222 6.26 -15.08 1.86
C GLY A 222 5.96 -16.48 1.31
N ASP A 223 6.28 -17.52 2.07
CA ASP A 223 6.00 -18.91 1.74
C ASP A 223 4.50 -19.22 1.64
N GLN A 224 3.70 -18.70 2.57
CA GLN A 224 2.24 -18.88 2.54
C GLN A 224 1.63 -18.22 1.30
N LEU A 225 2.07 -17.01 0.96
CA LEU A 225 1.62 -16.28 -0.23
C LEU A 225 2.07 -16.97 -1.51
N GLU A 226 3.31 -17.46 -1.57
CA GLU A 226 3.83 -18.18 -2.73
C GLU A 226 3.10 -19.50 -2.97
N LEU A 227 2.85 -20.28 -1.91
CA LEU A 227 2.02 -21.48 -1.99
C LEU A 227 0.59 -21.15 -2.42
N MET A 228 -0.02 -20.10 -1.86
CA MET A 228 -1.36 -19.65 -2.26
C MET A 228 -1.41 -19.31 -3.75
N ALA A 229 -0.46 -18.51 -4.24
CA ALA A 229 -0.36 -18.13 -5.66
C ALA A 229 -0.19 -19.35 -6.56
N TYR A 230 0.68 -20.29 -6.19
CA TYR A 230 0.90 -21.54 -6.92
C TYR A 230 -0.38 -22.39 -7.02
N LEU A 231 -1.14 -22.49 -5.92
CA LEU A 231 -2.40 -23.24 -5.90
C LEU A 231 -3.51 -22.51 -6.68
N GLU A 232 -3.60 -21.18 -6.64
CA GLU A 232 -4.55 -20.40 -7.45
C GLU A 232 -4.30 -20.56 -8.95
N GLN A 233 -3.02 -20.46 -9.37
CA GLN A 233 -2.62 -20.70 -10.76
C GLN A 233 -2.94 -22.13 -11.20
N SER A 234 -2.60 -23.12 -10.36
CA SER A 234 -2.88 -24.53 -10.64
C SER A 234 -4.38 -24.79 -10.74
N ASN A 235 -5.18 -24.21 -9.84
CA ASN A 235 -6.64 -24.39 -9.83
C ASN A 235 -7.28 -23.82 -11.10
N THR A 236 -6.78 -22.70 -11.63
CA THR A 236 -7.21 -22.14 -12.93
C THR A 236 -7.12 -23.20 -14.02
N THR A 237 -5.96 -23.86 -14.14
CA THR A 237 -5.73 -24.92 -15.14
C THR A 237 -6.65 -26.13 -14.93
N LEU A 238 -6.88 -26.52 -13.67
CA LEU A 238 -7.75 -27.66 -13.36
C LEU A 238 -9.25 -27.35 -13.63
N ILE A 239 -9.66 -26.09 -13.45
CA ILE A 239 -10.99 -25.60 -13.83
C ILE A 239 -11.16 -25.67 -15.35
N ASP A 240 -10.17 -25.18 -16.11
CA ASP A 240 -10.19 -25.20 -17.57
C ASP A 240 -10.20 -26.63 -18.14
N ALA A 241 -9.56 -27.57 -17.43
CA ALA A 241 -9.63 -29.00 -17.74
C ALA A 241 -10.99 -29.64 -17.43
N GLY A 242 -11.95 -28.88 -16.90
CA GLY A 242 -13.31 -29.35 -16.62
C GLY A 242 -13.45 -30.20 -15.37
N MET A 243 -12.42 -30.28 -14.52
CA MET A 243 -12.47 -31.07 -13.29
C MET A 243 -13.52 -30.53 -12.32
N ASP A 244 -14.13 -31.42 -11.52
CA ASP A 244 -15.04 -31.00 -10.46
C ASP A 244 -14.30 -30.56 -9.17
N TYR A 245 -15.03 -29.97 -8.23
CA TYR A 245 -14.46 -29.45 -6.99
C TYR A 245 -13.68 -30.48 -6.16
N HIS A 246 -14.17 -31.72 -6.05
CA HIS A 246 -13.52 -32.76 -5.25
C HIS A 246 -12.23 -33.24 -5.92
N GLN A 247 -12.27 -33.41 -7.24
CA GLN A 247 -11.09 -33.73 -8.04
C GLN A 247 -10.02 -32.64 -7.88
N ARG A 248 -10.39 -31.37 -8.06
CA ARG A 248 -9.48 -30.23 -7.92
C ARG A 248 -8.87 -30.18 -6.52
N LYS A 249 -9.68 -30.30 -5.47
CA LYS A 249 -9.18 -30.34 -4.08
C LYS A 249 -8.12 -31.43 -3.90
N ALA A 250 -8.38 -32.65 -4.36
CA ALA A 250 -7.43 -33.76 -4.24
C ALA A 250 -6.14 -33.53 -5.07
N HIS A 251 -6.23 -32.87 -6.23
CA HIS A 251 -5.05 -32.46 -7.00
C HIS A 251 -4.24 -31.39 -6.28
N LEU A 252 -4.89 -30.34 -5.78
CA LEU A 252 -4.23 -29.23 -5.07
C LEU A 252 -3.56 -29.70 -3.76
N THR A 253 -4.18 -30.61 -3.01
CA THR A 253 -3.54 -31.22 -1.83
C THR A 253 -2.24 -31.93 -2.20
N ARG A 254 -2.23 -32.73 -3.26
CA ARG A 254 -1.00 -33.39 -3.75
C ARG A 254 0.06 -32.40 -4.21
N LEU A 255 -0.35 -31.29 -4.83
CA LEU A 255 0.58 -30.23 -5.26
C LEU A 255 1.18 -29.50 -4.07
N MET A 256 0.39 -29.23 -3.04
CA MET A 256 0.85 -28.66 -1.77
C MET A 256 1.88 -29.57 -1.10
N ASP A 257 1.62 -30.88 -0.98
CA ASP A 257 2.57 -31.82 -0.37
C ASP A 257 3.90 -31.83 -1.13
N LYS A 258 3.85 -31.89 -2.47
CA LYS A 258 5.06 -31.79 -3.31
C LYS A 258 5.78 -30.45 -3.16
N TRP A 259 5.03 -29.36 -3.02
CA TRP A 259 5.60 -28.03 -2.84
C TRP A 259 6.35 -27.95 -1.50
N ARG A 260 5.74 -28.46 -0.42
CA ARG A 260 6.33 -28.53 0.93
C ARG A 260 7.63 -29.35 0.92
N VAL A 261 7.61 -30.54 0.33
CA VAL A 261 8.83 -31.39 0.22
C VAL A 261 9.98 -30.67 -0.49
N ARG A 262 9.70 -29.88 -1.55
CA ARG A 262 10.75 -29.13 -2.26
C ARG A 262 11.32 -27.97 -1.44
N HIS A 263 10.49 -27.30 -0.64
CA HIS A 263 10.92 -26.15 0.17
C HIS A 263 11.57 -26.60 1.48
N ASP A 264 11.03 -27.61 2.15
CA ASP A 264 11.60 -28.18 3.39
C ASP A 264 12.90 -28.95 3.11
N GLY A 265 12.99 -29.62 1.95
CA GLY A 265 14.21 -30.31 1.50
C GLY A 265 15.34 -29.39 1.01
N GLY A 266 15.09 -28.09 0.87
CA GLY A 266 16.04 -27.08 0.40
C GLY A 266 16.94 -26.48 1.49
N ILE A 267 16.83 -26.92 2.76
CA ILE A 267 17.64 -26.40 3.89
C ILE A 267 19.12 -26.81 3.80
N TYR A 268 19.53 -27.61 2.82
CA TYR A 268 20.92 -27.84 2.47
C TYR A 268 21.15 -27.49 1.00
N HIS A 269 21.36 -26.21 0.68
CA HIS A 269 22.38 -25.73 -0.26
C HIS A 269 22.29 -24.20 -0.36
N ASP A 270 23.46 -23.58 -0.14
CA ASP A 270 23.87 -22.16 -0.23
C ASP A 270 23.75 -21.27 1.02
#